data_AF-A0A081NNB8-F1
#
_entry.id   AF-A0A081NNB8-F1
#
_cell.length_a   1.000
_cell.length_b   1.000
_cell.length_c   1.000
_cell.angle_alpha   90.00
_cell.angle_beta   90.00
_cell.angle_gamma   90.00
#
_symmetry.space_group_name_H-M   'P 1'
#
loop_
_entity.id
_entity.type
_entity.pdbx_description
1 polymer ?
#
loop_
_entity_poly.entity_id
_entity_poly.type
_entity_poly.pdbx_seq_one_letter_code
_entity_poly.pdbx_strand_id
1 'polypeptide(L)'
;MKVRDPEISPAVVRRAALLSDGYAYAFQLLVYLLWESPDKHITMKTIDSIQTEYQAQLSRNAYSKMLEELSIMDQQFVITMAKASEYPVSTSYLRTKLKRKPGYIGMYRRRLMDSQLITPAGYGKLKFTLPLFKQFLLDDGQYLVNYS
;
A
#
# COMPACT_ATOMS: atom_id res chain seq x y z
N MET A 1 10.47 -31.80 -0.55
CA MET A 1 9.34 -31.01 -1.07
C MET A 1 8.30 -30.91 0.04
N LYS A 2 7.93 -29.72 0.53
CA LYS A 2 6.88 -29.58 1.56
C LYS A 2 5.56 -29.99 0.91
N VAL A 3 4.95 -31.09 1.36
CA VAL A 3 3.60 -31.51 0.91
C VAL A 3 2.60 -30.83 1.83
N ARG A 4 1.70 -30.03 1.23
CA ARG A 4 0.62 -29.34 1.96
C ARG A 4 -0.72 -29.94 1.63
N ASP A 5 -1.63 -29.82 2.59
CA ASP A 5 -3.02 -30.16 2.43
C ASP A 5 -3.65 -29.28 1.33
N PRO A 6 -4.33 -29.86 0.32
CA PRO A 6 -4.93 -29.10 -0.77
C PRO A 6 -6.14 -28.25 -0.35
N GLU A 7 -6.77 -28.53 0.80
CA GLU A 7 -7.97 -27.80 1.20
C GLU A 7 -7.62 -26.49 1.91
N ILE A 8 -7.97 -25.36 1.31
CA ILE A 8 -7.89 -24.03 1.95
C ILE A 8 -9.30 -23.46 2.02
N SER A 9 -9.73 -23.07 3.21
CA SER A 9 -11.08 -22.52 3.37
C SER A 9 -11.30 -21.27 2.49
N PRO A 10 -12.50 -21.07 1.91
CA PRO A 10 -12.79 -19.89 1.09
C PRO A 10 -12.56 -18.55 1.82
N ALA A 11 -12.72 -18.52 3.15
CA ALA A 11 -12.46 -17.33 3.95
C ALA A 11 -10.97 -16.94 3.96
N VAL A 12 -10.08 -17.93 4.05
CA VAL A 12 -8.63 -17.73 4.01
C VAL A 12 -8.18 -17.28 2.64
N VAL A 13 -8.71 -17.88 1.57
CA VAL A 13 -8.46 -17.44 0.18
C VAL A 13 -8.90 -15.99 -0.03
N ARG A 14 -10.10 -15.63 0.44
CA ARG A 14 -10.60 -14.25 0.37
C ARG A 14 -9.70 -13.27 1.14
N ARG A 15 -9.27 -13.64 2.35
CA ARG A 15 -8.35 -12.81 3.14
C ARG A 15 -7.03 -12.58 2.40
N ALA A 16 -6.46 -13.63 1.81
CA ALA A 16 -5.23 -13.53 1.04
C ALA A 16 -5.40 -12.61 -0.19
N ALA A 17 -6.48 -12.77 -0.95
CA ALA A 17 -6.79 -11.92 -2.09
C ALA A 17 -6.90 -10.43 -1.71
N LEU A 18 -7.57 -10.12 -0.59
CA LEU A 18 -7.71 -8.75 -0.09
C LEU A 18 -6.37 -8.12 0.34
N LEU A 19 -5.43 -8.92 0.88
CA LEU A 19 -4.10 -8.43 1.25
C LEU A 19 -3.22 -8.08 0.05
N SER A 20 -3.50 -8.66 -1.11
CA SER A 20 -2.81 -8.32 -2.35
C SER A 20 -3.44 -7.15 -3.09
N ASP A 21 -4.73 -6.89 -2.89
CA ASP A 21 -5.53 -5.80 -3.51
C ASP A 21 -5.25 -5.62 -5.02
N GLY A 22 -5.05 -6.73 -5.74
CA GLY A 22 -4.77 -6.74 -7.18
C GLY A 22 -3.33 -6.38 -7.59
N TYR A 23 -2.43 -6.06 -6.66
CA TYR A 23 -1.02 -5.82 -6.96
C TYR A 23 -0.25 -7.14 -7.09
N ALA A 24 0.24 -7.42 -8.31
CA ALA A 24 0.84 -8.71 -8.65
C ALA A 24 2.05 -9.09 -7.77
N TYR A 25 2.92 -8.14 -7.47
CA TYR A 25 4.07 -8.40 -6.59
C TYR A 25 3.64 -8.73 -5.16
N ALA A 26 2.66 -8.01 -4.62
CA ALA A 26 2.07 -8.31 -3.32
C ALA A 26 1.45 -9.71 -3.27
N PHE A 27 0.75 -10.12 -4.33
CA PHE A 27 0.24 -11.49 -4.44
C PHE A 27 1.36 -12.53 -4.43
N GLN A 28 2.38 -12.35 -5.27
CA GLN A 28 3.52 -13.28 -5.36
C GLN A 28 4.26 -13.41 -4.03
N LEU A 29 4.53 -12.29 -3.36
CA LEU A 29 5.19 -12.26 -2.07
C LEU A 29 4.35 -12.94 -0.99
N LEU A 30 3.03 -12.69 -0.97
CA LEU A 30 2.12 -13.34 -0.03
C LEU A 30 2.12 -14.86 -0.21
N VAL A 31 2.01 -15.33 -1.46
CA VAL A 31 2.05 -16.77 -1.78
C VAL A 31 3.38 -17.39 -1.36
N TYR A 32 4.50 -16.72 -1.63
CA TYR A 32 5.82 -17.17 -1.21
C TYR A 32 5.93 -17.32 0.31
N LEU A 33 5.53 -16.30 1.08
CA LEU A 33 5.60 -16.35 2.55
C LEU A 33 4.64 -17.40 3.13
N LEU A 34 3.44 -17.51 2.54
CA LEU A 34 2.52 -18.58 2.90
C LEU A 34 3.19 -19.93 2.66
N TRP A 35 3.82 -20.16 1.52
CA TRP A 35 4.52 -21.41 1.19
C TRP A 35 5.69 -21.73 2.14
N GLU A 36 6.43 -20.72 2.56
CA GLU A 36 7.56 -20.89 3.47
C GLU A 36 7.15 -21.13 4.92
N SER A 37 5.92 -20.76 5.31
CA SER A 37 5.40 -21.05 6.66
C SER A 37 5.58 -22.55 7.05
N PRO A 38 5.88 -22.83 8.33
CA PRO A 38 5.98 -24.20 8.83
C PRO A 38 4.63 -24.94 8.83
N ASP A 39 3.52 -24.22 8.70
CA ASP A 39 2.18 -24.80 8.77
C ASP A 39 1.92 -25.77 7.60
N LYS A 40 1.42 -26.97 7.94
CA LYS A 40 0.98 -27.96 6.94
C LYS A 40 -0.34 -27.56 6.28
N HIS A 41 -1.19 -26.84 7.01
CA HIS A 41 -2.51 -26.42 6.58
C HIS A 41 -2.64 -24.90 6.73
N ILE A 42 -2.98 -24.20 5.65
CA ILE A 42 -3.02 -22.74 5.60
C ILE A 42 -4.32 -22.23 6.23
N THR A 43 -4.19 -21.51 7.34
CA THR A 43 -5.32 -20.95 8.09
C THR A 43 -5.21 -19.43 8.21
N MET A 44 -6.21 -18.79 8.85
CA MET A 44 -6.12 -17.37 9.20
C MET A 44 -4.90 -17.10 10.11
N LYS A 45 -4.62 -17.99 11.06
CA LYS A 45 -3.44 -17.86 11.94
C LYS A 45 -2.14 -17.87 11.15
N THR A 46 -2.09 -18.66 10.07
CA THR A 46 -0.92 -18.68 9.18
C THR A 46 -0.74 -17.34 8.49
N ILE A 47 -1.81 -16.74 7.97
CA ILE A 47 -1.78 -15.38 7.39
C ILE A 47 -1.31 -14.36 8.43
N ASP A 48 -1.87 -14.40 9.64
CA ASP A 48 -1.52 -13.45 10.70
C ASP A 48 -0.04 -13.60 11.09
N SER A 49 0.49 -14.83 11.12
CA SER A 49 1.89 -15.10 11.47
C SER A 49 2.91 -14.52 10.49
N ILE A 50 2.54 -14.38 9.20
CA ILE A 50 3.43 -13.85 8.16
C ILE A 50 3.23 -12.35 7.93
N GLN A 51 2.23 -11.72 8.56
CA GLN A 51 1.80 -10.35 8.24
C GLN A 51 2.93 -9.33 8.43
N THR A 52 3.70 -9.44 9.52
CA THR A 52 4.83 -8.53 9.79
C THR A 52 5.90 -8.64 8.72
N GLU A 53 6.30 -9.87 8.35
CA GLU A 53 7.33 -10.08 7.32
C GLU A 53 6.83 -9.65 5.93
N TYR A 54 5.56 -9.89 5.63
CA TYR A 54 4.91 -9.44 4.41
C TYR A 54 4.95 -7.93 4.26
N GLN A 55 4.56 -7.18 5.30
CA GLN A 55 4.64 -5.72 5.30
C GLN A 55 6.10 -5.26 5.14
N ALA A 56 7.03 -5.85 5.89
CA ALA A 56 8.43 -5.44 5.86
C ALA A 56 9.10 -5.69 4.50
N GLN A 57 8.79 -6.80 3.82
CA GLN A 57 9.30 -7.08 2.48
C GLN A 57 8.65 -6.19 1.42
N LEU A 58 7.35 -5.87 1.52
CA LEU A 58 6.72 -4.87 0.64
C LEU A 58 7.42 -3.51 0.77
N SER A 59 7.65 -3.05 2.01
CA SER A 59 8.38 -1.82 2.30
C SER A 59 9.75 -1.81 1.64
N ARG A 60 10.62 -2.78 1.99
CA ARG A 60 12.02 -2.81 1.56
C ARG A 60 12.21 -3.06 0.07
N ASN A 61 11.41 -3.96 -0.53
CA ASN A 61 11.70 -4.44 -1.88
C ASN A 61 11.06 -3.58 -2.97
N ALA A 62 9.93 -2.92 -2.66
CA ALA A 62 9.15 -2.15 -3.62
C ALA A 62 8.90 -0.72 -3.16
N TYR A 63 8.28 -0.53 -1.99
CA TYR A 63 7.68 0.77 -1.66
C TYR A 63 8.69 1.87 -1.34
N SER A 64 9.82 1.54 -0.69
CA SER A 64 10.90 2.51 -0.46
C SER A 64 11.45 3.05 -1.77
N LYS A 65 11.75 2.17 -2.74
CA LYS A 65 12.25 2.58 -4.06
C LYS A 65 11.26 3.47 -4.81
N MET A 66 9.99 3.06 -4.83
CA MET A 66 8.91 3.85 -5.44
C MET A 66 8.81 5.24 -4.81
N LEU A 67 8.93 5.36 -3.49
CA LEU A 67 8.88 6.64 -2.79
C LEU A 67 10.12 7.51 -3.07
N GLU A 68 11.30 6.91 -3.10
CA GLU A 68 12.58 7.60 -3.37
C GLU A 68 12.65 8.16 -4.80
N GLU A 69 12.05 7.47 -5.78
CA GLU A 69 11.98 7.91 -7.19
C GLU A 69 10.99 9.07 -7.42
N LEU A 70 10.08 9.32 -6.47
CA LEU A 70 9.17 10.45 -6.55
C LEU A 70 9.90 11.79 -6.38
N SER A 71 9.38 12.84 -7.00
CA SER A 71 9.86 14.18 -6.68
C SER A 71 9.48 14.55 -5.24
N ILE A 72 10.22 15.49 -4.63
CA ILE A 72 9.93 16.00 -3.29
C ILE A 72 8.45 16.42 -3.14
N MET A 73 7.88 16.98 -4.20
CA MET A 73 6.51 17.46 -4.22
C MET A 73 5.48 16.33 -4.33
N ASP A 74 5.80 15.25 -5.04
CA ASP A 74 4.99 14.03 -5.07
C ASP A 74 5.04 13.30 -3.72
N GLN A 75 6.24 13.19 -3.12
CA GLN A 75 6.46 12.63 -1.78
C GLN A 75 5.61 13.37 -0.75
N GLN A 76 5.69 14.71 -0.74
CA GLN A 76 4.87 15.57 0.11
C GLN A 76 3.36 15.30 -0.07
N PHE A 77 2.90 15.09 -1.30
CA PHE A 77 1.49 14.82 -1.59
C PHE A 77 1.04 13.48 -1.01
N VAL A 78 1.78 12.39 -1.27
CA VAL A 78 1.41 11.05 -0.78
C VAL A 78 1.53 10.94 0.74
N ILE A 79 2.53 11.57 1.36
CA ILE A 79 2.67 11.61 2.82
C ILE A 79 1.51 12.40 3.45
N THR A 80 1.14 13.55 2.87
CA THR A 80 -0.02 14.32 3.35
C THR A 80 -1.32 13.52 3.23
N MET A 81 -1.45 12.74 2.16
CA MET A 81 -2.59 11.83 1.97
C MET A 81 -2.59 10.70 3.01
N ALA A 82 -1.42 10.10 3.31
CA ALA A 82 -1.31 9.06 4.33
C ALA A 82 -1.66 9.56 5.74
N LYS A 83 -1.25 10.80 6.09
CA LYS A 83 -1.54 11.44 7.38
C LYS A 83 -3.01 11.92 7.54
N ALA A 84 -3.84 11.78 6.51
CA ALA A 84 -5.25 12.13 6.60
C ALA A 84 -6.01 11.21 7.56
N SER A 85 -6.83 11.82 8.43
CA SER A 85 -7.70 11.12 9.37
C SER A 85 -8.82 10.36 8.68
N GLU A 86 -9.33 10.90 7.56
CA GLU A 86 -10.32 10.25 6.71
C GLU A 86 -9.66 9.54 5.52
N TYR A 87 -10.19 8.38 5.14
CA TYR A 87 -9.76 7.65 3.96
C TYR A 87 -10.96 6.95 3.29
N PRO A 88 -11.13 7.03 1.96
CA PRO A 88 -10.34 7.77 0.96
C PRO A 88 -10.29 9.29 1.17
N VAL A 89 -9.22 9.95 0.74
CA VAL A 89 -8.90 11.35 1.05
C VAL A 89 -9.48 12.30 0.01
N SER A 90 -10.12 13.40 0.44
CA SER A 90 -10.63 14.41 -0.49
C SER A 90 -9.53 15.31 -1.06
N THR A 91 -9.64 15.71 -2.33
CA THR A 91 -8.73 16.69 -2.94
C THR A 91 -8.84 18.06 -2.28
N SER A 92 -9.99 18.40 -1.71
CA SER A 92 -10.19 19.62 -0.93
C SER A 92 -9.35 19.62 0.34
N TYR A 93 -9.30 18.49 1.07
CA TYR A 93 -8.41 18.32 2.22
C TYR A 93 -6.94 18.52 1.83
N LEU A 94 -6.49 17.88 0.76
CA LEU A 94 -5.11 17.99 0.28
C LEU A 94 -4.77 19.43 -0.11
N ARG A 95 -5.67 20.12 -0.78
CA ARG A 95 -5.52 21.55 -1.11
C ARG A 95 -5.29 22.40 0.13
N THR A 96 -6.11 22.20 1.17
CA THR A 96 -6.03 22.95 2.43
C THR A 96 -4.73 22.63 3.19
N LYS A 97 -4.36 21.35 3.30
CA LYS A 97 -3.16 20.94 4.05
C LYS A 97 -1.87 21.33 3.36
N LEU A 98 -1.80 21.20 2.03
CA LEU A 98 -0.63 21.58 1.25
C LEU A 98 -0.52 23.09 1.03
N LYS A 99 -1.60 23.86 1.29
CA LYS A 99 -1.70 25.31 1.01
C LYS A 99 -1.36 25.63 -0.46
N ARG A 100 -1.84 24.81 -1.39
CA ARG A 100 -1.57 24.96 -2.84
C ARG A 100 -2.83 25.27 -3.64
N LYS A 101 -2.66 25.90 -4.81
CA LYS A 101 -3.76 26.24 -5.73
C LYS A 101 -4.36 24.98 -6.37
N PRO A 102 -5.63 25.00 -6.85
CA PRO A 102 -6.27 23.85 -7.48
C PRO A 102 -5.47 23.25 -8.66
N GLY A 103 -4.85 24.09 -9.50
CA GLY A 103 -4.03 23.63 -10.63
C GLY A 103 -2.84 22.78 -10.20
N TYR A 104 -2.19 23.13 -9.08
CA TYR A 104 -1.12 22.34 -8.48
C TYR A 104 -1.66 20.96 -8.07
N ILE A 105 -2.75 20.91 -7.30
CA ILE A 105 -3.35 19.65 -6.83
C ILE A 105 -3.74 18.75 -8.01
N GLY A 106 -4.31 19.33 -9.08
CA GLY A 106 -4.68 18.59 -10.28
C GLY A 106 -3.48 17.98 -11.01
N MET A 107 -2.38 18.73 -11.13
CA MET A 107 -1.14 18.26 -11.78
C MET A 107 -0.52 17.07 -11.03
N TYR A 108 -0.30 17.21 -9.71
CA TYR A 108 0.31 16.14 -8.90
C TYR A 108 -0.60 14.93 -8.77
N ARG A 109 -1.92 15.14 -8.66
CA ARG A 109 -2.89 14.05 -8.73
C ARG A 109 -2.75 13.26 -10.02
N ARG A 110 -2.68 13.93 -11.18
CA ARG A 110 -2.55 13.24 -12.47
C ARG A 110 -1.26 12.45 -12.54
N ARG A 111 -0.13 13.08 -12.18
CA ARG A 111 1.19 12.42 -12.19
C ARG A 111 1.23 11.16 -11.32
N LEU A 112 0.67 11.23 -10.11
CA LEU A 112 0.61 10.09 -9.19
C LEU A 112 -0.39 9.01 -9.62
N MET A 113 -1.40 9.36 -10.41
CA MET A 113 -2.29 8.38 -11.05
C MET A 113 -1.58 7.70 -12.23
N ASP A 114 -0.84 8.46 -13.03
CA ASP A 114 -0.06 7.94 -14.16
C ASP A 114 1.05 6.99 -13.67
N SER A 115 1.65 7.28 -12.52
CA SER A 115 2.59 6.36 -11.83
C SER A 115 1.91 5.23 -11.06
N GLN A 116 0.58 5.11 -11.16
CA GLN A 116 -0.24 4.09 -10.51
C GLN A 116 -0.15 4.06 -8.98
N LEU A 117 0.35 5.10 -8.31
CA LEU A 117 0.42 5.13 -6.85
C LEU A 117 -0.92 5.46 -6.19
N ILE A 118 -1.75 6.25 -6.86
CA ILE A 118 -3.09 6.61 -6.38
C ILE A 118 -4.15 6.37 -7.45
N THR A 119 -5.39 6.20 -7.01
CA THR A 119 -6.55 6.01 -7.88
C THR A 119 -7.78 6.75 -7.33
N PRO A 120 -8.72 7.21 -8.18
CA PRO A 120 -9.97 7.81 -7.73
C PRO A 120 -10.81 6.85 -6.88
N ALA A 121 -11.48 7.38 -5.87
CA ALA A 121 -12.33 6.63 -4.95
C ALA A 121 -13.67 7.35 -4.70
N GLY A 122 -14.30 7.81 -5.77
CA GLY A 122 -15.54 8.60 -5.74
C GLY A 122 -15.30 10.11 -5.94
N TYR A 123 -16.35 10.91 -5.69
CA TYR A 123 -16.40 12.33 -6.05
C TYR A 123 -15.30 13.16 -5.37
N GLY A 124 -14.23 13.45 -6.11
CA GLY A 124 -13.09 14.22 -5.62
C GLY A 124 -12.25 13.53 -4.54
N LYS A 125 -12.34 12.19 -4.42
CA LYS A 125 -11.58 11.42 -3.42
C LYS A 125 -10.51 10.53 -4.06
N LEU A 126 -9.43 10.28 -3.32
CA LEU A 126 -8.26 9.52 -3.74
C LEU A 126 -7.93 8.43 -2.71
N LYS A 127 -7.55 7.26 -3.19
CA LYS A 127 -6.96 6.17 -2.39
C LYS A 127 -5.64 5.74 -3.03
N PHE A 128 -4.75 5.14 -2.24
CA PHE A 128 -3.59 4.45 -2.77
C PHE A 128 -4.03 3.23 -3.56
N THR A 129 -3.33 2.96 -4.65
CA THR A 129 -3.52 1.74 -5.46
C THR A 129 -2.83 0.56 -4.81
N LEU A 130 -1.71 0.79 -4.14
CA LEU A 130 -0.85 -0.26 -3.58
C LEU A 130 -1.35 -0.68 -2.18
N PRO A 131 -1.46 -2.00 -1.91
CA PRO A 131 -1.90 -2.50 -0.61
C PRO A 131 -0.89 -2.10 0.48
N LEU A 132 -1.39 -1.74 1.67
CA LEU A 132 -0.56 -1.35 2.81
C LEU A 132 0.35 -0.13 2.59
N PHE A 133 0.29 0.56 1.44
CA PHE A 133 1.17 1.69 1.15
C PHE A 133 0.93 2.88 2.09
N LYS A 134 -0.33 3.11 2.49
CA LYS A 134 -0.64 4.08 3.57
C LYS A 134 0.12 3.76 4.85
N GLN A 135 0.13 2.48 5.25
CA GLN A 135 0.77 2.03 6.49
C GLN A 135 2.29 2.20 6.37
N PHE A 136 2.89 1.75 5.26
CA PHE A 136 4.29 1.98 4.95
C PHE A 136 4.70 3.46 5.08
N LEU A 137 3.92 4.39 4.51
CA LEU A 137 4.22 5.82 4.58
C LEU A 137 4.18 6.37 6.02
N LEU A 138 3.35 5.82 6.89
CA LEU A 138 3.24 6.23 8.29
C LEU A 138 4.32 5.62 9.17
N ASP A 139 4.69 4.36 8.93
CA ASP A 139 5.65 3.64 9.78
C ASP A 139 7.10 3.96 9.38
N ASP A 140 7.41 3.92 8.08
CA ASP A 140 8.78 3.97 7.56
C ASP A 140 8.99 5.15 6.61
N GLY A 141 8.09 5.30 5.63
CA GLY A 141 8.31 6.15 4.45
C GLY A 141 8.50 7.63 4.78
N GLN A 142 7.79 8.16 5.77
CA GLN A 142 7.96 9.55 6.18
C GLN A 142 9.33 9.89 6.77
N TYR A 143 10.12 8.89 7.19
CA TYR A 143 11.49 9.06 7.69
C TYR A 143 12.55 8.83 6.61
N LEU A 144 12.21 8.11 5.54
CA LEU A 144 13.12 7.89 4.40
C LEU A 144 13.33 9.14 3.56
N VAL A 145 12.29 9.96 3.46
CA VAL A 145 12.34 11.24 2.76
C VAL A 145 12.19 12.33 3.80
N ASN A 146 13.17 13.22 3.91
CA ASN A 146 13.29 14.24 4.97
C ASN A 146 12.08 15.21 4.99
N TYR A 147 10.93 14.73 5.46
CA TYR A 147 9.67 15.44 5.50
C TYR A 147 9.38 15.81 6.96
N SER A 148 10.01 16.89 7.41
CA SER A 148 9.79 17.53 8.71
C SER A 148 8.56 18.43 8.69
#